data_AF-A0A7S4F7H1-F1
#
_entry.id   AF-A0A7S4F7H1-F1
#
_cell.length_a   1.000
_cell.length_b   1.000
_cell.length_c   1.000
_cell.angle_alpha   90.00
_cell.angle_beta   90.00
_cell.angle_gamma   90.00
#
_symmetry.space_group_name_H-M   'P 1'
#
loop_
_entity.id
_entity.type
_entity.pdbx_description
1 polymer ?
#
loop_
_entity_poly.entity_id
_entity_poly.type
_entity_poly.pdbx_seq_one_letter_code
_entity_poly.pdbx_strand_id
1 'polypeptide(L)'
;CCWNWRECFGAHARPYMHAHAREHLRKRTRVQVSSGAAALTHSRFSRWQVLAFESSGLLTTLTGCRAMGLLTQDGCVVGVNFTRDGDEGAEQHTLRAKHTVLATGGFASDRSPSSLLARHRPDLLSLASSNGDWATGDGVKLGERIGAATVDMERVQVHPTGFVDPASPAAATKFLCGELVRGVGAILLTPDGTRFVNEMQARDKVVAAQRGSGFDVFGIVLNKAAATEAAAHVGFYKHKGLMVEVEGVDALAQWLCVPPGVAKGGAGGGGGSG
;
A
#
# COMPACT_ATOMS: atom_id res chain seq x y z
N CYS A 1 20.51 3.79 38.20
CA CYS A 1 19.18 4.32 38.56
C CYS A 1 18.18 3.86 37.50
N CYS A 2 17.35 2.87 37.82
CA CYS A 2 16.38 2.27 36.92
C CYS A 2 15.16 3.19 36.72
N TRP A 3 14.78 3.43 35.48
CA TRP A 3 13.42 3.87 35.11
C TRP A 3 12.78 2.78 34.26
N ASN A 4 11.74 2.17 34.81
CA ASN A 4 11.00 1.04 34.25
C ASN A 4 9.92 1.58 33.29
N TRP A 5 10.14 1.46 31.98
CA TRP A 5 9.26 1.97 30.92
C TRP A 5 8.08 1.05 30.57
N ARG A 6 7.53 0.34 31.57
CA ARG A 6 6.37 -0.55 31.37
C ARG A 6 5.01 0.16 31.28
N GLU A 7 4.95 1.50 31.31
CA GLU A 7 3.69 2.24 31.33
C GLU A 7 3.34 3.03 30.05
N CYS A 8 4.16 2.98 28.98
CA CYS A 8 3.79 3.63 27.70
C CYS A 8 3.10 2.73 26.67
N PHE A 9 3.01 1.42 26.91
CA PHE A 9 2.24 0.50 26.06
C PHE A 9 1.23 -0.25 26.90
N GLY A 10 0.10 0.41 27.15
CA GLY A 10 -1.13 -0.29 27.52
C GLY A 10 -1.43 -1.33 26.44
N ALA A 11 -1.56 -2.58 26.86
CA ALA A 11 -1.97 -3.69 26.02
C ALA A 11 -3.25 -3.30 25.26
N HIS A 12 -3.13 -2.95 23.97
CA HIS A 12 -4.17 -2.90 22.91
C HIS A 12 -3.57 -2.37 21.58
N ALA A 13 -2.33 -2.79 21.23
CA ALA A 13 -1.83 -2.60 19.87
C ALA A 13 -2.56 -3.58 18.94
N ARG A 14 -3.33 -3.06 17.99
CA ARG A 14 -4.01 -3.89 16.98
C ARG A 14 -2.98 -4.40 15.96
N PRO A 15 -3.09 -5.65 15.50
CA PRO A 15 -2.11 -6.22 14.58
C PRO A 15 -2.01 -5.45 13.26
N TYR A 16 -0.78 -5.05 12.91
CA TYR A 16 -0.45 -4.08 11.85
C TYR A 16 -0.02 -4.79 10.57
N MET A 17 -0.78 -4.64 9.48
CA MET A 17 -0.41 -5.12 8.13
C MET A 17 -1.15 -4.28 7.07
N HIS A 18 -0.85 -4.48 5.78
CA HIS A 18 -1.34 -3.62 4.68
C HIS A 18 -1.86 -4.34 3.45
N ALA A 19 -3.05 -4.03 2.95
CA ALA A 19 -3.67 -4.67 1.78
C ALA A 19 -3.61 -3.86 0.45
N HIS A 20 -3.57 -4.54 -0.70
CA HIS A 20 -3.48 -4.06 -2.07
C HIS A 20 -4.15 -5.07 -3.02
N ALA A 21 -5.15 -4.67 -3.80
CA ALA A 21 -5.65 -5.49 -4.91
C ALA A 21 -4.87 -5.15 -6.20
N ARG A 22 -4.42 -6.15 -6.96
CA ARG A 22 -3.91 -5.96 -8.34
C ARG A 22 -4.34 -7.12 -9.23
N GLU A 23 -4.88 -6.74 -10.38
CA GLU A 23 -5.41 -7.58 -11.44
C GLU A 23 -4.28 -7.99 -12.41
N HIS A 24 -4.23 -9.28 -12.78
CA HIS A 24 -3.25 -9.83 -13.71
C HIS A 24 -3.82 -9.86 -15.13
N LEU A 25 -3.50 -8.85 -15.96
CA LEU A 25 -3.84 -8.85 -17.39
C LEU A 25 -2.63 -9.18 -18.26
N ARG A 26 -2.72 -10.30 -19.00
CA ARG A 26 -1.74 -10.72 -20.01
C ARG A 26 -1.89 -9.88 -21.30
N LYS A 27 -0.75 -9.32 -21.73
CA LYS A 27 -0.37 -8.79 -23.05
C LYS A 27 -1.46 -8.76 -24.15
N ARG A 28 -2.10 -7.59 -24.36
CA ARG A 28 -2.17 -6.82 -25.63
C ARG A 28 -3.05 -5.56 -25.42
N THR A 29 -2.64 -4.48 -26.08
CA THR A 29 -3.14 -3.09 -26.00
C THR A 29 -2.56 -2.26 -24.84
N ARG A 30 -1.72 -1.27 -25.18
CA ARG A 30 -1.12 -0.32 -24.23
C ARG A 30 -2.14 0.77 -23.87
N VAL A 31 -2.94 0.53 -22.83
CA VAL A 31 -3.49 1.59 -21.99
C VAL A 31 -3.03 1.30 -20.57
N GLN A 32 -2.01 2.04 -20.11
CA GLN A 32 -1.42 1.87 -18.79
C GLN A 32 -2.23 2.71 -17.79
N VAL A 33 -3.19 2.09 -17.10
CA VAL A 33 -3.84 2.69 -15.93
C VAL A 33 -3.05 2.24 -14.69
N SER A 34 -2.22 3.12 -14.13
CA SER A 34 -1.48 2.81 -12.90
C SER A 34 -2.31 3.15 -11.67
N SER A 35 -2.73 2.14 -10.90
CA SER A 35 -3.26 2.33 -9.55
C SER A 35 -2.12 2.58 -8.54
N GLY A 36 -2.23 3.72 -7.84
CA GLY A 36 -1.82 3.97 -6.46
C GLY A 36 -0.35 3.83 -6.06
N ALA A 37 0.18 2.61 -6.02
CA ALA A 37 1.47 2.36 -5.36
C ALA A 37 2.72 2.54 -6.24
N ALA A 38 2.57 2.74 -7.56
CA ALA A 38 3.71 2.99 -8.47
C ALA A 38 3.86 4.47 -8.88
N ALA A 39 3.15 5.39 -8.23
CA ALA A 39 2.84 6.70 -8.81
C ALA A 39 3.94 7.77 -8.65
N LEU A 40 4.92 7.64 -7.75
CA LEU A 40 5.86 8.76 -7.54
C LEU A 40 6.91 8.91 -8.65
N THR A 41 7.38 7.81 -9.26
CA THR A 41 8.28 7.87 -10.42
C THR A 41 7.55 8.00 -11.76
N HIS A 42 6.26 7.63 -11.85
CA HIS A 42 5.47 7.74 -13.09
C HIS A 42 4.62 9.02 -13.20
N SER A 43 4.26 9.69 -12.09
CA SER A 43 3.28 10.80 -12.10
C SER A 43 3.67 11.99 -12.98
N ARG A 44 4.96 12.35 -13.04
CA ARG A 44 5.40 13.48 -13.88
C ARG A 44 5.28 13.17 -15.38
N PHE A 45 5.62 11.95 -15.78
CA PHE A 45 5.51 11.51 -17.17
C PHE A 45 4.04 11.39 -17.60
N SER A 46 3.19 10.83 -16.74
CA SER A 46 1.75 10.74 -16.99
C SER A 46 1.09 12.11 -17.05
N ARG A 47 1.45 13.06 -16.18
CA ARG A 47 0.85 14.40 -16.19
C ARG A 47 1.18 15.18 -17.45
N TRP A 48 2.41 15.10 -17.94
CA TRP A 48 2.79 15.73 -19.21
C TRP A 48 2.00 15.17 -20.40
N GLN A 49 1.79 13.86 -20.43
CA GLN A 49 0.97 13.23 -21.47
C GLN A 49 -0.49 13.68 -21.39
N VAL A 50 -1.08 13.71 -20.20
CA VAL A 50 -2.44 14.21 -19.99
C VAL A 50 -2.57 15.65 -20.50
N LEU A 51 -1.66 16.54 -20.08
CA LEU A 51 -1.66 17.95 -20.53
C LEU A 51 -1.49 18.07 -22.05
N ALA A 52 -0.68 17.21 -22.67
CA ALA A 52 -0.51 17.20 -24.13
C ALA A 52 -1.78 16.72 -24.87
N PHE A 53 -2.50 15.75 -24.32
CA PHE A 53 -3.79 15.33 -24.89
C PHE A 53 -4.87 16.38 -24.68
N GLU A 54 -4.89 17.05 -23.53
CA GLU A 54 -5.81 18.17 -23.26
C GLU A 54 -5.58 19.33 -24.22
N SER A 55 -4.32 19.73 -24.45
CA SER A 55 -4.01 20.81 -25.40
C SER A 55 -4.35 20.47 -26.84
N SER A 56 -4.38 19.18 -27.20
CA SER A 56 -4.82 18.71 -28.53
C SER A 56 -6.34 18.67 -28.70
N GLY A 57 -7.13 18.87 -27.63
CA GLY A 57 -8.58 18.74 -27.65
C GLY A 57 -9.11 17.30 -27.71
N LEU A 58 -8.22 16.30 -27.65
CA LEU A 58 -8.59 14.88 -27.66
C LEU A 58 -9.00 14.35 -26.28
N LEU A 59 -8.67 15.08 -25.21
CA LEU A 59 -9.00 14.73 -23.83
C LEU A 59 -9.58 15.95 -23.12
N THR A 60 -10.69 15.76 -22.42
CA THR A 60 -11.21 16.73 -21.46
C THR A 60 -11.21 16.09 -20.09
N THR A 61 -10.46 16.64 -19.14
CA THR A 61 -10.50 16.18 -17.75
C THR A 61 -11.51 17.00 -16.96
N LEU A 62 -12.40 16.31 -16.25
CA LEU A 62 -13.30 16.91 -15.27
C LEU A 62 -12.84 16.48 -13.88
N THR A 63 -12.20 17.40 -13.15
CA THR A 63 -11.80 17.20 -11.75
C THR A 63 -12.91 17.59 -10.79
N GLY A 64 -12.84 17.12 -9.55
CA GLY A 64 -13.88 17.37 -8.55
C GLY A 64 -15.24 16.81 -8.99
N CYS A 65 -15.25 15.72 -9.76
CA CYS A 65 -16.45 15.09 -10.26
C CYS A 65 -16.47 13.63 -9.81
N ARG A 66 -17.58 13.17 -9.22
CA ARG A 66 -17.75 11.79 -8.76
C ARG A 66 -18.83 11.09 -9.56
N ALA A 67 -18.46 9.99 -10.23
CA ALA A 67 -19.43 9.13 -10.91
C ALA A 67 -20.34 8.42 -9.89
N MET A 68 -21.65 8.57 -10.07
CA MET A 68 -22.68 8.05 -9.16
C MET A 68 -23.45 6.86 -9.75
N GLY A 69 -23.57 6.79 -11.08
CA GLY A 69 -24.32 5.75 -11.78
C GLY A 69 -23.91 5.62 -13.24
N LEU A 70 -24.01 4.42 -13.79
CA LEU A 70 -23.92 4.19 -15.24
C LEU A 70 -25.32 4.28 -15.83
N LEU A 71 -25.46 5.05 -16.91
CA LEU A 71 -26.71 5.15 -17.65
C LEU A 71 -26.84 3.95 -18.57
N THR A 72 -27.98 3.27 -18.50
CA THR A 72 -28.27 2.11 -19.35
C THR A 72 -29.53 2.33 -20.16
N GLN A 73 -29.51 1.86 -21.40
CA GLN A 73 -30.65 1.88 -22.33
C GLN A 73 -30.55 0.63 -23.20
N ASP A 74 -31.61 -0.17 -23.26
CA ASP A 74 -31.67 -1.42 -24.04
C ASP A 74 -30.49 -2.36 -23.78
N GLY A 75 -30.11 -2.50 -22.50
CA GLY A 75 -28.98 -3.33 -22.06
C GLY A 75 -27.59 -2.76 -22.38
N CYS A 76 -27.51 -1.57 -22.98
CA CYS A 76 -26.26 -0.91 -23.34
C CYS A 76 -25.94 0.25 -22.39
N VAL A 77 -24.67 0.44 -22.03
CA VAL A 77 -24.23 1.63 -21.30
C VAL A 77 -24.14 2.81 -22.28
N VAL A 78 -24.86 3.89 -21.98
CA VAL A 78 -24.99 5.07 -22.85
C VAL A 78 -24.47 6.36 -22.21
N GLY A 79 -23.83 6.26 -21.04
CA GLY A 79 -23.28 7.39 -20.33
C GLY A 79 -23.08 7.16 -18.84
N VAL A 80 -22.86 8.26 -18.12
CA VAL A 80 -22.61 8.28 -16.68
C VAL A 80 -23.33 9.46 -16.05
N ASN A 81 -23.87 9.23 -14.85
CA ASN A 81 -24.31 10.29 -13.96
C ASN A 81 -23.20 10.60 -12.96
N PHE A 82 -22.94 11.88 -12.72
CA PHE A 82 -21.92 12.33 -11.79
C PHE A 82 -22.37 13.57 -11.01
N THR A 83 -21.81 13.77 -9.83
CA THR A 83 -21.89 15.05 -9.10
C THR A 83 -20.60 15.83 -9.26
N ARG A 84 -20.63 17.14 -9.05
CA ARG A 84 -19.46 18.01 -9.02
C ARG A 84 -19.31 18.67 -7.65
N ASP A 85 -18.07 18.89 -7.23
CA ASP A 85 -17.75 19.61 -6.01
C ASP A 85 -18.28 21.05 -6.12
N GLY A 86 -19.07 21.47 -5.12
CA GLY A 86 -19.70 22.79 -5.08
C GLY A 86 -21.15 22.81 -5.60
N ASP A 87 -21.68 21.69 -6.08
CA ASP A 87 -23.11 21.55 -6.39
C ASP A 87 -23.95 21.77 -5.12
N GLU A 88 -25.03 22.55 -5.23
CA GLU A 88 -25.96 22.78 -4.12
C GLU A 88 -26.93 21.59 -4.00
N GLY A 89 -26.81 20.82 -2.92
CA GLY A 89 -27.70 19.68 -2.65
C GLY A 89 -27.33 18.41 -3.41
N ALA A 90 -28.33 17.74 -4.00
CA ALA A 90 -28.17 16.46 -4.71
C ALA A 90 -28.19 16.64 -6.24
N GLU A 91 -27.66 17.76 -6.74
CA GLU A 91 -27.57 18.00 -8.17
C GLU A 91 -26.76 16.89 -8.85
N GLN A 92 -27.27 16.40 -9.99
CA GLN A 92 -26.62 15.36 -10.76
C GLN A 92 -26.52 15.81 -12.21
N HIS A 93 -25.33 15.65 -12.76
CA HIS A 93 -25.06 15.88 -14.16
C HIS A 93 -25.03 14.56 -14.92
N THR A 94 -25.41 14.63 -16.20
CA THR A 94 -25.37 13.50 -17.12
C THR A 94 -24.35 13.77 -18.22
N LEU A 95 -23.49 12.78 -18.47
CA LEU A 95 -22.65 12.75 -19.66
C LEU A 95 -22.98 11.52 -20.50
N ARG A 96 -23.52 11.72 -21.70
CA ARG A 96 -23.76 10.63 -22.65
C ARG A 96 -22.48 10.27 -23.38
N ALA A 97 -22.25 8.98 -23.56
CA ALA A 97 -21.11 8.45 -24.28
C ALA A 97 -21.49 7.15 -25.01
N LYS A 98 -20.89 6.93 -26.18
CA LYS A 98 -21.06 5.66 -26.92
C LYS A 98 -20.35 4.49 -26.22
N HIS A 99 -19.25 4.79 -25.53
CA HIS A 99 -18.43 3.84 -24.80
C HIS A 99 -18.00 4.45 -23.48
N THR A 100 -18.01 3.64 -22.42
CA THR A 100 -17.62 4.04 -21.08
C THR A 100 -16.56 3.06 -20.57
N VAL A 101 -15.44 3.60 -20.08
CA VAL A 101 -14.33 2.82 -19.53
C VAL A 101 -14.24 3.10 -18.03
N LEU A 102 -14.31 2.05 -17.22
CA LEU A 102 -14.08 2.14 -15.78
C LEU A 102 -12.58 2.00 -15.50
N ALA A 103 -11.95 3.11 -15.09
CA ALA A 103 -10.53 3.17 -14.74
C ALA A 103 -10.33 3.63 -13.27
N THR A 104 -11.18 3.12 -12.37
CA THR A 104 -11.42 3.71 -11.03
C THR A 104 -10.52 3.18 -9.91
N GLY A 105 -9.53 2.34 -10.22
CA GLY A 105 -8.70 1.69 -9.20
C GLY A 105 -9.43 0.60 -8.40
N GLY A 106 -8.88 0.26 -7.23
CA GLY A 106 -9.34 -0.86 -6.41
C GLY A 106 -10.11 -0.46 -5.14
N PHE A 107 -10.25 -1.42 -4.21
CA PHE A 107 -11.06 -1.28 -2.99
C PHE A 107 -10.30 -1.52 -1.67
N ALA A 108 -8.96 -1.49 -1.69
CA ALA A 108 -8.14 -1.82 -0.51
C ALA A 108 -8.35 -0.87 0.69
N SER A 109 -8.78 0.36 0.43
CA SER A 109 -9.08 1.36 1.46
C SER A 109 -10.58 1.46 1.75
N ASP A 110 -11.40 0.56 1.21
CA ASP A 110 -12.84 0.61 1.36
C ASP A 110 -13.26 0.26 2.79
N ARG A 111 -13.80 1.24 3.51
CA ARG A 111 -14.36 1.10 4.86
C ARG A 111 -15.81 1.58 4.93
N SER A 112 -16.48 1.76 3.78
CA SER A 112 -17.86 2.21 3.73
C SER A 112 -18.85 1.13 4.26
N PRO A 113 -20.11 1.48 4.54
CA PRO A 113 -21.13 0.49 4.92
C PRO A 113 -21.33 -0.61 3.85
N SER A 114 -21.11 -0.27 2.58
CA SER A 114 -21.12 -1.19 1.44
C SER A 114 -19.72 -1.69 1.07
N SER A 115 -18.83 -1.84 2.06
CA SER A 115 -17.42 -2.13 1.80
C SER A 115 -17.21 -3.46 1.08
N LEU A 116 -16.56 -3.40 -0.08
CA LEU A 116 -16.12 -4.59 -0.81
C LEU A 116 -15.04 -5.33 -0.03
N LEU A 117 -14.17 -4.61 0.69
CA LEU A 117 -13.16 -5.25 1.51
C LEU A 117 -13.81 -6.02 2.67
N ALA A 118 -14.80 -5.45 3.33
CA ALA A 118 -15.54 -6.12 4.39
C ALA A 118 -16.28 -7.37 3.88
N ARG A 119 -16.87 -7.28 2.68
CA ARG A 119 -17.60 -8.37 2.04
C ARG A 119 -16.70 -9.55 1.66
N HIS A 120 -15.51 -9.28 1.10
CA HIS A 120 -14.66 -10.32 0.52
C HIS A 120 -13.48 -10.75 1.40
N ARG A 121 -12.95 -9.85 2.23
CA ARG A 121 -11.77 -10.07 3.10
C ARG A 121 -11.89 -9.31 4.42
N PRO A 122 -12.89 -9.66 5.26
CA PRO A 122 -13.10 -9.00 6.56
C PRO A 122 -11.89 -9.12 7.48
N ASP A 123 -11.07 -10.18 7.32
CA ASP A 123 -9.82 -10.40 8.03
C ASP A 123 -8.77 -9.30 7.79
N LEU A 124 -8.93 -8.52 6.71
CA LEU A 124 -8.03 -7.43 6.36
C LEU A 124 -8.54 -6.04 6.78
N LEU A 125 -9.71 -5.92 7.41
CA LEU A 125 -10.27 -4.60 7.77
C LEU A 125 -9.45 -3.86 8.83
N SER A 126 -8.82 -4.60 9.74
CA SER A 126 -7.94 -4.05 10.77
C SER A 126 -6.61 -3.54 10.22
N LEU A 127 -6.28 -3.93 9.00
CA LEU A 127 -5.05 -3.57 8.33
C LEU A 127 -5.15 -2.14 7.80
N ALA A 128 -4.05 -1.42 7.88
CA ALA A 128 -3.93 -0.12 7.24
C ALA A 128 -3.78 -0.30 5.72
N SER A 129 -3.80 0.76 4.94
CA SER A 129 -3.68 0.72 3.49
C SER A 129 -2.43 1.46 3.02
N SER A 130 -1.78 1.00 1.95
CA SER A 130 -0.77 1.81 1.25
C SER A 130 -1.40 2.70 0.17
N ASN A 131 -2.71 2.57 0.02
CA ASN A 131 -3.55 3.28 -0.90
C ASN A 131 -4.24 4.40 -0.07
N GLY A 132 -4.41 5.61 -0.61
CA GLY A 132 -5.19 6.67 0.05
C GLY A 132 -6.68 6.34 0.21
N ASP A 133 -7.48 7.36 0.51
CA ASP A 133 -8.90 7.15 0.88
C ASP A 133 -9.84 7.02 -0.34
N TRP A 134 -9.34 7.35 -1.54
CA TRP A 134 -10.00 7.21 -2.84
C TRP A 134 -10.22 5.77 -3.39
N ALA A 135 -9.70 4.69 -2.78
CA ALA A 135 -9.69 3.32 -3.31
C ALA A 135 -10.74 2.52 -2.60
N THR A 136 -11.98 2.94 -2.84
CA THR A 136 -13.21 2.41 -2.25
C THR A 136 -13.97 1.49 -3.20
N GLY A 137 -13.38 1.16 -4.36
CA GLY A 137 -14.00 0.27 -5.34
C GLY A 137 -15.23 0.83 -6.05
N ASP A 138 -15.34 2.15 -6.15
CA ASP A 138 -16.55 2.82 -6.67
C ASP A 138 -16.96 2.32 -8.07
N GLY A 139 -16.00 2.11 -8.98
CA GLY A 139 -16.30 1.57 -10.32
C GLY A 139 -16.75 0.11 -10.30
N VAL A 140 -16.20 -0.72 -9.41
CA VAL A 140 -16.68 -2.09 -9.23
C VAL A 140 -18.14 -2.08 -8.75
N LYS A 141 -18.46 -1.24 -7.76
CA LYS A 141 -19.83 -1.05 -7.26
C LYS A 141 -20.76 -0.49 -8.34
N LEU A 142 -20.28 0.37 -9.24
CA LEU A 142 -21.06 0.85 -10.39
C LEU A 142 -21.36 -0.28 -11.39
N GLY A 143 -20.37 -1.12 -11.69
CA GLY A 143 -20.54 -2.30 -12.54
C GLY A 143 -21.53 -3.31 -11.95
N GLU A 144 -21.35 -3.70 -10.69
CA GLU A 144 -22.24 -4.66 -10.01
C GLU A 144 -23.70 -4.18 -10.03
N ARG A 145 -23.95 -2.87 -9.87
CA ARG A 145 -25.30 -2.28 -9.91
C ARG A 145 -26.01 -2.45 -11.26
N ILE A 146 -25.28 -2.58 -12.36
CA ILE A 146 -25.84 -2.84 -13.69
C ILE A 146 -25.70 -4.31 -14.12
N GLY A 147 -25.37 -5.21 -13.18
CA GLY A 147 -25.27 -6.65 -13.43
C GLY A 147 -23.92 -7.13 -13.97
N ALA A 148 -22.87 -6.31 -13.91
CA ALA A 148 -21.53 -6.77 -14.27
C ALA A 148 -21.04 -7.83 -13.27
N ALA A 149 -20.45 -8.91 -13.78
CA ALA A 149 -19.80 -9.93 -12.96
C ALA A 149 -18.44 -9.45 -12.46
N THR A 150 -18.04 -9.93 -11.28
CA THR A 150 -16.71 -9.72 -10.70
C THR A 150 -15.96 -11.04 -10.61
N VAL A 151 -14.63 -10.97 -10.60
CA VAL A 151 -13.74 -12.14 -10.55
C VAL A 151 -12.64 -11.89 -9.53
N ASP A 152 -12.26 -12.92 -8.77
CA ASP A 152 -11.14 -12.91 -7.83
C ASP A 152 -11.18 -11.80 -6.76
N MET A 153 -12.39 -11.40 -6.33
CA MET A 153 -12.57 -10.31 -5.34
C MET A 153 -11.97 -10.63 -3.96
N GLU A 154 -11.74 -11.92 -3.66
CA GLU A 154 -11.05 -12.37 -2.45
C GLU A 154 -9.52 -12.22 -2.52
N ARG A 155 -8.96 -12.02 -3.72
CA ARG A 155 -7.51 -11.90 -3.99
C ARG A 155 -6.96 -10.52 -3.68
N VAL A 156 -7.04 -10.17 -2.40
CA VAL A 156 -6.42 -8.96 -1.84
C VAL A 156 -5.02 -9.30 -1.31
N GLN A 157 -3.98 -8.72 -1.92
CA GLN A 157 -2.58 -8.94 -1.60
C GLN A 157 -2.13 -8.04 -0.45
N VAL A 158 -1.42 -8.58 0.53
CA VAL A 158 -0.85 -7.75 1.60
C VAL A 158 0.60 -7.38 1.26
N HIS A 159 0.98 -6.10 1.36
CA HIS A 159 2.37 -5.67 1.26
C HIS A 159 3.05 -5.81 2.64
N PRO A 160 4.18 -6.52 2.74
CA PRO A 160 4.79 -6.81 4.04
C PRO A 160 5.41 -5.57 4.70
N THR A 161 5.89 -4.62 3.90
CA THR A 161 6.72 -3.49 4.40
C THR A 161 6.01 -2.14 4.19
N GLY A 162 5.25 -1.71 5.19
CA GLY A 162 4.72 -0.33 5.30
C GLY A 162 5.40 0.38 6.47
N PHE A 163 5.82 1.64 6.28
CA PHE A 163 6.47 2.40 7.35
C PHE A 163 5.47 2.78 8.43
N VAL A 164 5.85 2.56 9.69
CA VAL A 164 5.19 3.16 10.85
C VAL A 164 5.80 4.53 11.05
N ASP A 165 5.07 5.58 10.67
CA ASP A 165 5.46 6.96 10.95
C ASP A 165 5.37 7.23 12.46
N PRO A 166 6.46 7.61 13.15
CA PRO A 166 6.44 7.93 14.58
C PRO A 166 5.48 9.09 14.92
N ALA A 167 5.26 10.02 14.00
CA ALA A 167 4.34 11.13 14.20
C ALA A 167 2.87 10.71 14.05
N SER A 168 2.59 9.57 13.41
CA SER A 168 1.23 9.03 13.26
C SER A 168 1.21 7.49 13.22
N PRO A 169 1.54 6.82 14.34
CA PRO A 169 1.69 5.36 14.38
C PRO A 169 0.37 4.62 14.12
N ALA A 170 -0.78 5.25 14.40
CA ALA A 170 -2.11 4.69 14.17
C ALA A 170 -2.73 5.08 12.81
N ALA A 171 -2.01 5.79 11.93
CA ALA A 171 -2.55 6.20 10.63
C ALA A 171 -3.08 5.00 9.82
N ALA A 172 -4.30 5.13 9.31
CA ALA A 172 -4.96 4.12 8.47
C ALA A 172 -4.30 3.99 7.09
N THR A 173 -3.50 4.98 6.69
CA THR A 173 -2.70 4.95 5.46
C THR A 173 -1.23 5.03 5.81
N LYS A 174 -0.41 4.12 5.26
CA LYS A 174 1.06 4.11 5.48
C LYS A 174 1.83 4.27 4.18
N PHE A 175 3.01 4.85 4.31
CA PHE A 175 3.94 4.93 3.20
C PHE A 175 4.55 3.55 2.94
N LEU A 176 4.53 3.11 1.68
CA LEU A 176 5.08 1.82 1.30
C LEU A 176 6.61 1.88 1.24
N CYS A 177 7.28 0.97 1.94
CA CYS A 177 8.70 0.73 1.76
C CYS A 177 8.89 -0.18 0.54
N GLY A 178 9.57 0.32 -0.48
CA GLY A 178 9.70 -0.36 -1.77
C GLY A 178 10.38 -1.72 -1.62
N GLU A 179 9.91 -2.72 -2.36
CA GLU A 179 10.49 -4.06 -2.40
C GLU A 179 11.96 -4.06 -2.84
N LEU A 180 12.38 -3.03 -3.59
CA LEU A 180 13.79 -2.77 -3.90
C LEU A 180 14.68 -2.76 -2.66
N VAL A 181 14.22 -2.21 -1.53
CA VAL A 181 15.01 -2.13 -0.29
C VAL A 181 15.43 -3.52 0.19
N ARG A 182 14.53 -4.51 0.12
CA ARG A 182 14.87 -5.92 0.38
C ARG A 182 15.81 -6.47 -0.69
N GLY A 183 15.55 -6.16 -1.96
CA GLY A 183 16.35 -6.60 -3.10
C GLY A 183 17.82 -6.17 -3.06
N VAL A 184 18.12 -4.96 -2.56
CA VAL A 184 19.50 -4.46 -2.42
C VAL A 184 20.23 -4.99 -1.17
N GLY A 185 19.56 -5.83 -0.36
CA GLY A 185 20.18 -6.51 0.78
C GLY A 185 19.74 -6.01 2.15
N ALA A 186 18.57 -5.37 2.28
CA ALA A 186 18.00 -5.14 3.60
C ALA A 186 17.62 -6.46 4.28
N ILE A 187 17.88 -6.54 5.58
CA ILE A 187 17.41 -7.62 6.44
C ILE A 187 16.21 -7.19 7.26
N LEU A 188 15.34 -8.15 7.57
CA LEU A 188 14.17 -7.92 8.43
C LEU A 188 14.44 -8.48 9.83
N LEU A 189 14.37 -7.61 10.84
CA LEU A 189 14.65 -7.95 12.23
C LEU A 189 13.44 -7.70 13.12
N THR A 190 13.07 -8.68 13.93
CA THR A 190 12.13 -8.47 15.03
C THR A 190 12.72 -7.51 16.08
N PRO A 191 11.89 -6.93 16.96
CA PRO A 191 12.36 -6.05 18.05
C PRO A 191 13.35 -6.70 19.03
N ASP A 192 13.47 -8.03 19.02
CA ASP A 192 14.51 -8.77 19.77
C ASP A 192 15.84 -8.95 18.98
N GLY A 193 15.90 -8.43 17.76
CA GLY A 193 17.09 -8.46 16.89
C GLY A 193 17.23 -9.74 16.06
N THR A 194 16.21 -10.60 16.00
CA THR A 194 16.27 -11.87 15.26
C THR A 194 15.74 -11.73 13.83
N ARG A 195 16.37 -12.43 12.88
CA ARG A 195 15.81 -12.59 11.52
C ARG A 195 14.69 -13.62 11.54
N PHE A 196 13.52 -13.28 10.98
CA PHE A 196 12.35 -14.16 10.99
C PHE A 196 12.01 -14.76 9.62
N VAL A 197 12.63 -14.27 8.54
CA VAL A 197 12.32 -14.75 7.17
C VAL A 197 13.49 -14.50 6.21
N ASN A 198 13.53 -15.26 5.12
CA ASN A 198 14.31 -14.88 3.95
C ASN A 198 13.59 -13.75 3.20
N GLU A 199 14.25 -12.60 3.09
CA GLU A 199 13.68 -11.34 2.61
C GLU A 199 13.30 -11.35 1.13
N MET A 200 13.77 -12.34 0.36
CA MET A 200 13.46 -12.56 -1.05
C MET A 200 12.25 -13.49 -1.26
N GLN A 201 11.61 -13.97 -0.20
CA GLN A 201 10.38 -14.76 -0.31
C GLN A 201 9.22 -13.92 -0.85
N ALA A 202 8.21 -14.62 -1.37
CA ALA A 202 6.97 -14.00 -1.79
C ALA A 202 6.27 -13.27 -0.62
N ARG A 203 5.49 -12.24 -0.95
CA ARG A 203 4.88 -11.31 0.02
C ARG A 203 4.02 -12.03 1.06
N ASP A 204 3.24 -13.00 0.63
CA ASP A 204 2.40 -13.84 1.49
C ASP A 204 3.21 -14.60 2.54
N LYS A 205 4.37 -15.16 2.16
CA LYS A 205 5.28 -15.84 3.09
C LYS A 205 5.95 -14.89 4.07
N VAL A 206 6.36 -13.70 3.62
CA VAL A 206 6.92 -12.67 4.50
C VAL A 206 5.87 -12.21 5.52
N VAL A 207 4.63 -11.98 5.09
CA VAL A 207 3.51 -11.63 5.97
C VAL A 207 3.22 -12.77 6.97
N ALA A 208 3.20 -14.03 6.52
CA ALA A 208 2.97 -15.17 7.40
C ALA A 208 4.09 -15.33 8.44
N ALA A 209 5.35 -15.16 8.03
CA ALA A 209 6.49 -15.21 8.94
C ALA A 209 6.46 -14.07 9.96
N GLN A 210 6.08 -12.85 9.55
CA GLN A 210 5.88 -11.74 10.49
C GLN A 210 4.81 -12.07 11.52
N ARG A 211 3.63 -12.55 11.09
CA ARG A 211 2.56 -12.97 12.02
C ARG A 211 3.04 -14.08 12.98
N GLY A 212 3.83 -15.02 12.49
CA GLY A 212 4.40 -16.10 13.29
C GLY A 212 5.47 -15.65 14.28
N SER A 213 6.07 -14.47 14.09
CA SER A 213 7.08 -13.92 15.00
C SER A 213 6.50 -13.42 16.33
N GLY A 214 5.19 -13.20 16.40
CA GLY A 214 4.52 -12.61 17.57
C GLY A 214 4.71 -11.09 17.70
N PHE A 215 5.40 -10.45 16.77
CA PHE A 215 5.53 -9.01 16.69
C PHE A 215 4.69 -8.45 15.54
N ASP A 216 4.10 -7.27 15.75
CA ASP A 216 3.37 -6.57 14.68
C ASP A 216 4.24 -5.54 13.94
N VAL A 217 5.40 -5.21 14.51
CA VAL A 217 6.38 -4.28 13.96
C VAL A 217 7.75 -4.94 13.93
N PHE A 218 8.55 -4.58 12.95
CA PHE A 218 9.89 -5.09 12.72
C PHE A 218 10.76 -4.02 12.08
N GLY A 219 12.07 -4.12 12.26
CA GLY A 219 13.06 -3.26 11.63
C GLY A 219 13.42 -3.72 10.23
N ILE A 220 13.55 -2.75 9.31
CA ILE A 220 14.17 -2.94 8.00
C ILE A 220 15.56 -2.33 8.08
N VAL A 221 16.60 -3.17 8.03
CA VAL A 221 17.97 -2.73 8.29
C VAL A 221 18.81 -2.87 7.03
N LEU A 222 19.46 -1.78 6.62
CA LEU A 222 20.42 -1.74 5.52
C LEU A 222 21.82 -1.50 6.09
N ASN A 223 22.82 -2.13 5.47
CA ASN A 223 24.20 -1.68 5.65
C ASN A 223 24.50 -0.50 4.70
N LYS A 224 25.68 0.11 4.83
CA LYS A 224 26.10 1.27 4.02
C LYS A 224 26.13 0.98 2.51
N ALA A 225 26.57 -0.21 2.12
CA ALA A 225 26.65 -0.60 0.70
C ALA A 225 25.25 -0.69 0.07
N ALA A 226 24.32 -1.41 0.70
CA ALA A 226 22.94 -1.53 0.26
C ALA A 226 22.21 -0.18 0.26
N ALA A 227 22.47 0.66 1.27
CA ALA A 227 21.91 2.01 1.33
C ALA A 227 22.40 2.90 0.18
N THR A 228 23.65 2.72 -0.26
CA THR A 228 24.22 3.44 -1.41
C THR A 228 23.60 2.98 -2.72
N GLU A 229 23.37 1.67 -2.89
CA GLU A 229 22.69 1.14 -4.08
C GLU A 229 21.25 1.66 -4.21
N ALA A 230 20.55 1.84 -3.09
CA ALA A 230 19.21 2.42 -3.03
C ALA A 230 19.19 3.92 -2.65
N ALA A 231 20.25 4.68 -2.91
CA ALA A 231 20.45 6.04 -2.38
C ALA A 231 19.27 6.99 -2.60
N ALA A 232 18.63 6.95 -3.77
CA ALA A 232 17.45 7.80 -4.05
C ALA A 232 16.26 7.46 -3.14
N HIS A 233 16.01 6.18 -2.87
CA HIS A 233 14.93 5.72 -2.00
C HIS A 233 15.26 6.00 -0.53
N VAL A 234 16.47 5.67 -0.09
CA VAL A 234 16.95 5.93 1.27
C VAL A 234 16.92 7.42 1.57
N GLY A 235 17.45 8.26 0.67
CA GLY A 235 17.42 9.72 0.82
C GLY A 235 15.99 10.26 0.95
N PHE A 236 15.06 9.76 0.12
CA PHE A 236 13.64 10.13 0.21
C PHE A 236 13.01 9.70 1.55
N TYR A 237 13.26 8.47 2.01
CA TYR A 237 12.73 7.97 3.29
C TYR A 237 13.31 8.72 4.49
N LYS A 238 14.61 9.04 4.48
CA LYS A 238 15.25 9.88 5.49
C LYS A 238 14.67 11.28 5.52
N HIS A 239 14.48 11.92 4.36
CA HIS A 239 13.86 13.25 4.27
C HIS A 239 12.42 13.26 4.81
N LYS A 240 11.68 12.16 4.65
CA LYS A 240 10.35 11.98 5.23
C LYS A 240 10.35 11.61 6.72
N GLY A 241 11.52 11.41 7.35
CA GLY A 241 11.63 10.98 8.74
C GLY A 241 11.27 9.51 8.97
N LEU A 242 11.18 8.70 7.91
CA LEU A 242 10.77 7.29 7.98
C LEU A 242 11.96 6.33 8.13
N MET A 243 13.18 6.84 7.98
CA MET A 243 14.41 6.07 8.10
C MET A 243 15.46 6.91 8.84
N VAL A 244 16.17 6.26 9.76
CA VAL A 244 17.24 6.89 10.54
C VAL A 244 18.55 6.17 10.25
N GLU A 245 19.66 6.89 10.44
CA GLU A 245 21.00 6.33 10.37
C GLU A 245 21.53 6.18 11.79
N VAL A 246 22.10 5.02 12.08
CA VAL A 246 22.68 4.68 13.38
C VAL A 246 24.09 4.15 13.17
N GLU A 247 25.00 4.48 14.08
CA GLU A 247 26.40 4.07 13.99
C GLU A 247 26.67 2.86 14.88
N GLY A 248 27.02 1.73 14.25
CA GLY A 248 27.38 0.51 14.94
C GLY A 248 26.20 -0.35 15.39
N VAL A 249 26.51 -1.59 15.77
CA VAL A 249 25.51 -2.60 16.14
C VAL A 249 24.84 -2.26 17.47
N ASP A 250 25.54 -1.62 18.40
CA ASP A 250 24.98 -1.24 19.70
C ASP A 250 23.91 -0.15 19.57
N ALA A 251 24.14 0.87 18.73
CA ALA A 251 23.14 1.90 18.47
C ALA A 251 21.92 1.32 17.74
N LEU A 252 22.14 0.36 16.81
CA LEU A 252 21.05 -0.37 16.17
C LEU A 252 20.24 -1.20 17.18
N ALA A 253 20.91 -1.92 18.08
CA ALA A 253 20.25 -2.71 19.12
C ALA A 253 19.40 -1.81 20.02
N GLN A 254 19.94 -0.67 20.46
CA GLN A 254 19.20 0.33 21.24
C GLN A 254 17.97 0.86 20.48
N TRP A 255 18.10 1.13 19.18
CA TRP A 255 17.00 1.59 18.34
C TRP A 255 15.90 0.53 18.14
N LEU A 256 16.28 -0.74 17.99
CA LEU A 256 15.34 -1.86 17.88
C LEU A 256 14.67 -2.25 19.21
N CYS A 257 15.16 -1.72 20.35
CA CYS A 257 14.83 -2.12 21.72
C CYS A 257 15.41 -3.48 22.17
N VAL A 258 16.59 -3.85 21.65
CA VAL A 258 17.38 -5.05 22.03
C VAL A 258 18.44 -4.68 23.08
N PRO A 259 18.63 -5.46 24.16
CA PRO A 259 19.78 -5.27 25.06
C PRO A 259 21.12 -5.35 24.30
N PRO A 260 22.09 -4.46 24.55
CA PRO A 260 23.40 -4.51 23.91
C PRO A 260 24.05 -5.89 24.03
N GLY A 261 24.62 -6.41 22.94
CA GLY A 261 25.24 -7.74 22.87
C GLY A 261 24.31 -8.92 22.57
N VAL A 262 22.98 -8.71 22.45
CA VAL A 262 21.99 -9.78 22.17
C VAL A 262 21.54 -9.82 20.71
N ALA A 263 21.80 -8.78 19.91
CA ALA A 263 21.46 -8.76 18.48
C ALA A 263 22.25 -9.86 17.73
N LYS A 264 21.69 -11.06 17.67
CA LYS A 264 22.32 -12.22 17.05
C LYS A 264 22.32 -12.02 15.54
N GLY A 265 23.52 -11.81 14.99
CA GLY A 265 23.76 -11.91 13.56
C GLY A 265 23.41 -13.31 13.09
N GLY A 266 22.17 -13.51 12.64
CA GLY A 266 21.67 -14.78 12.13
C GLY A 266 22.33 -15.15 10.80
N ALA A 267 23.53 -15.73 10.88
CA ALA A 267 24.04 -16.68 9.90
C ALA A 267 23.81 -18.08 10.46
N GLY A 268 22.78 -18.76 9.97
CA GLY A 268 22.62 -20.19 10.19
C GLY A 268 23.78 -20.93 9.53
N GLY A 269 24.74 -21.37 10.34
CA GLY A 269 25.75 -22.36 9.98
C GLY A 269 25.44 -23.65 10.73
N GLY A 270 24.84 -24.61 10.03
CA GLY A 270 24.85 -26.01 10.47
C GLY A 270 26.26 -26.58 10.34
N GLY A 271 26.63 -27.43 11.30
CA GLY A 271 27.88 -28.17 11.38
C GLY A 271 28.27 -28.28 12.86
N GLY A 272 28.06 -29.38 13.58
CA GLY A 272 28.15 -30.76 13.15
C GLY A 272 29.59 -31.23 13.28
N SER A 273 29.93 -31.71 14.49
CA SER A 273 30.98 -32.69 14.85
C SER A 273 32.40 -32.52 14.30
N GLY A 274 33.39 -32.49 15.22
CA GLY A 274 34.80 -32.74 14.93
C GLY A 274 35.73 -31.91 15.79
#